data_AF-A0A3C0DJZ9-F1
#
_entry.id   AF-A0A3C0DJZ9-F1
#
_cell.length_a   1.000
_cell.length_b   1.000
_cell.length_c   1.000
_cell.angle_alpha   90.00
_cell.angle_beta   90.00
_cell.angle_gamma   90.00
#
_symmetry.space_group_name_H-M   'P 1'
#
loop_
_entity.id
_entity.type
_entity.pdbx_description
1 polymer ?
#
loop_
_entity_poly.entity_id
_entity_poly.type
_entity_poly.pdbx_seq_one_letter_code
_entity_poly.pdbx_strand_id
1 'polypeptide(L)'
;VPAQFLTAAGNHTISGWILNSATGQGIPLVRVTVDGILAVGTSPQGYFKLADVKTGAQIRFYRDGWLLAPNFITASDSQSNIIIIGHEKNEPFMQLSGGHSYSMALRNDG
;
A
#
# COMPACT_ATOMS: atom_id res chain seq x y z
N VAL A 1 -24.77 1.74 37.82
CA VAL A 1 -24.83 1.60 36.35
C VAL A 1 -23.41 1.75 35.81
N PRO A 2 -22.79 0.74 35.17
CA PRO A 2 -21.48 0.96 34.58
C PRO A 2 -21.63 1.84 33.33
N ALA A 3 -20.76 2.84 33.23
CA ALA A 3 -20.73 3.79 32.14
C ALA A 3 -20.54 3.05 30.81
N GLN A 4 -21.59 3.08 29.99
CA GLN A 4 -21.52 2.79 28.58
C GLN A 4 -20.38 3.60 27.96
N PHE A 5 -19.30 2.92 27.57
CA PHE A 5 -18.35 3.45 26.62
C PHE A 5 -19.09 3.55 25.29
N LEU A 6 -19.85 4.63 25.12
CA LEU A 6 -20.31 5.07 23.82
C LEU A 6 -19.05 5.46 23.08
N THR A 7 -18.42 4.51 22.40
CA THR A 7 -17.53 4.83 21.28
C THR A 7 -18.41 5.65 20.37
N ALA A 8 -18.22 6.97 20.38
CA ALA A 8 -18.92 7.83 19.45
C ALA A 8 -18.66 7.22 18.07
N ALA A 9 -19.71 6.79 17.38
CA ALA A 9 -19.63 6.46 15.98
C ALA A 9 -19.46 7.79 15.22
N GLY A 10 -18.33 8.45 15.48
CA GLY A 10 -17.89 9.61 14.76
C GLY A 10 -17.51 9.14 13.37
N ASN A 11 -18.07 9.82 12.39
CA ASN A 11 -17.58 9.72 11.03
C ASN A 11 -16.36 10.65 10.96
N HIS A 12 -15.17 10.09 10.77
CA HIS A 12 -13.92 10.85 10.76
C HIS A 12 -13.43 11.09 9.33
N THR A 13 -12.81 12.25 9.14
CA THR A 13 -12.07 12.54 7.91
C THR A 13 -10.60 12.19 8.12
N ILE A 14 -10.09 11.30 7.28
CA ILE A 14 -8.69 10.90 7.28
C ILE A 14 -8.07 11.39 5.99
N SER A 15 -6.94 12.07 6.08
CA SER A 15 -6.22 12.56 4.92
C SER A 15 -4.74 12.26 5.03
N GLY A 16 -4.03 12.33 3.91
CA GLY A 16 -2.61 12.05 3.95
C GLY A 16 -1.93 12.10 2.61
N TRP A 17 -0.63 11.80 2.65
CA TRP A 17 0.27 11.81 1.51
C TRP A 17 0.96 10.47 1.39
N ILE A 18 1.11 10.01 0.14
CA ILE A 18 1.89 8.82 -0.19
C ILE A 18 3.09 9.30 -1.00
N LEU A 19 4.29 9.14 -0.45
CA LEU A 19 5.52 9.72 -0.98
C LEU A 19 6.53 8.65 -1.37
N ASN A 20 7.25 8.86 -2.48
CA ASN A 20 8.36 8.04 -2.90
C ASN A 20 9.56 8.30 -1.98
N SER A 21 10.10 7.26 -1.34
CA SER A 21 11.25 7.38 -0.44
C SER A 21 12.52 7.86 -1.15
N ALA A 22 12.66 7.58 -2.44
CA ALA A 22 13.86 7.94 -3.22
C ALA A 22 13.84 9.41 -3.67
N THR A 23 12.67 9.92 -4.08
CA THR A 23 12.55 11.27 -4.68
C THR A 23 11.82 12.27 -3.81
N GLY A 24 11.14 11.82 -2.74
CA GLY A 24 10.23 12.64 -1.94
C GLY A 24 8.95 13.06 -2.66
N GLN A 25 8.74 12.62 -3.92
CA GLN A 25 7.59 13.02 -4.72
C GLN A 25 6.35 12.18 -4.39
N GLY A 26 5.18 12.76 -4.60
CA GLY A 26 3.91 12.08 -4.47
C GLY A 26 3.77 10.87 -5.41
N ILE A 27 3.21 9.78 -4.88
CA ILE A 27 2.92 8.55 -5.61
C ILE A 27 1.45 8.59 -6.06
N PRO A 28 1.17 8.81 -7.36
CA PRO A 28 -0.20 8.87 -7.86
C PRO A 28 -0.82 7.47 -8.02
N LEU A 29 -2.15 7.43 -8.21
CA LEU A 29 -2.90 6.22 -8.56
C LEU A 29 -2.76 5.06 -7.56
N VAL A 30 -2.47 5.36 -6.30
CA VAL A 30 -2.52 4.38 -5.22
C VAL A 30 -3.98 4.13 -4.87
N ARG A 31 -4.38 2.86 -4.87
CA ARG A 31 -5.72 2.43 -4.48
C ARG A 31 -5.81 2.44 -2.96
N VAL A 32 -6.78 3.18 -2.44
CA VAL A 32 -7.10 3.24 -1.01
C VAL A 32 -8.43 2.54 -0.80
N THR A 33 -8.39 1.42 -0.07
CA THR A 33 -9.60 0.65 0.25
C THR A 33 -9.94 0.80 1.73
N VAL A 34 -11.23 0.87 2.06
CA VAL A 34 -11.75 0.86 3.44
C VAL A 34 -12.55 -0.43 3.62
N ASP A 35 -12.18 -1.26 4.59
CA ASP A 35 -12.76 -2.58 4.86
C ASP A 35 -12.85 -3.47 3.59
N GLY A 36 -11.84 -3.34 2.72
CA GLY A 36 -11.74 -4.08 1.45
C GLY A 36 -12.50 -3.46 0.27
N ILE A 37 -13.27 -2.39 0.47
CA ILE A 37 -13.99 -1.69 -0.60
C ILE A 37 -13.14 -0.53 -1.10
N LEU A 38 -12.96 -0.40 -2.42
CA LEU A 38 -12.26 0.74 -3.01
C LEU A 38 -12.98 2.04 -2.69
N ALA A 39 -12.31 2.94 -1.97
CA ALA A 39 -12.86 4.23 -1.58
C ALA A 39 -12.36 5.34 -2.51
N VAL A 40 -11.03 5.49 -2.66
CA VAL A 40 -10.41 6.55 -3.47
C VAL A 40 -9.11 6.09 -4.11
N GLY A 41 -8.66 6.85 -5.12
CA GLY A 41 -7.28 6.82 -5.62
C GLY A 41 -6.51 8.07 -5.17
N THR A 42 -5.19 7.99 -5.03
CA THR A 42 -4.37 9.18 -4.77
C THR A 42 -4.31 10.13 -5.96
N SER A 43 -4.23 11.43 -5.68
CA SER A 43 -4.03 12.50 -6.66
C SER A 43 -2.68 12.38 -7.37
N PRO A 44 -2.44 13.14 -8.46
CA PRO A 44 -1.13 13.24 -9.12
C PRO A 44 0.03 13.57 -8.17
N GLN A 45 -0.25 14.28 -7.08
CA GLN A 45 0.71 14.67 -6.05
C GLN A 45 0.74 13.68 -4.87
N GLY A 46 0.10 12.51 -4.98
CA GLY A 46 0.10 11.49 -3.93
C GLY A 46 -0.82 11.76 -2.74
N TYR A 47 -1.67 12.79 -2.80
CA TYR A 47 -2.62 13.11 -1.73
C TYR A 47 -3.86 12.22 -1.80
N PHE A 48 -4.40 11.84 -0.64
CA PHE A 48 -5.71 11.20 -0.52
C PHE A 48 -6.53 11.83 0.61
N LYS A 49 -7.85 11.73 0.49
CA LYS A 49 -8.80 12.10 1.52
C LYS A 49 -9.94 11.09 1.54
N LEU A 50 -10.21 10.56 2.72
CA LEU A 50 -11.35 9.72 3.04
C LEU A 50 -12.27 10.52 3.97
N ALA A 51 -13.53 10.63 3.60
CA ALA A 51 -14.57 11.17 4.48
C ALA A 51 -15.39 10.00 5.04
N ASP A 52 -16.09 10.25 6.15
CA ASP A 52 -17.05 9.30 6.71
C ASP A 52 -16.46 7.93 7.10
N VAL A 53 -15.20 7.91 7.53
CA VAL A 53 -14.53 6.68 7.97
C VAL A 53 -14.90 6.40 9.42
N LYS A 54 -15.36 5.18 9.69
CA LYS A 54 -15.66 4.72 11.04
C LYS A 54 -14.37 4.39 11.80
N THR A 55 -14.30 4.75 13.08
CA THR A 55 -13.25 4.26 13.97
C THR A 55 -13.22 2.74 13.96
N GLY A 56 -12.02 2.16 13.83
CA GLY A 56 -11.80 0.72 13.70
C GLY A 56 -11.80 0.19 12.25
N ALA A 57 -12.20 0.98 11.25
CA ALA A 57 -12.17 0.56 9.85
C ALA A 57 -10.74 0.28 9.37
N GLN A 58 -10.56 -0.77 8.56
CA GLN A 58 -9.26 -1.13 8.01
C GLN A 58 -9.01 -0.40 6.69
N ILE A 59 -8.02 0.49 6.69
CA ILE A 59 -7.63 1.21 5.48
C ILE A 59 -6.39 0.53 4.91
N ARG A 60 -6.42 0.18 3.62
CA ARG A 60 -5.27 -0.42 2.92
C ARG A 60 -4.86 0.43 1.73
N PHE A 61 -3.55 0.45 1.49
CA PHE A 61 -2.92 1.16 0.39
C PHE A 61 -2.24 0.16 -0.53
N TYR A 62 -2.56 0.21 -1.81
CA TYR A 62 -2.00 -0.71 -2.79
C TYR A 62 -1.75 -0.01 -4.13
N ARG A 63 -0.57 -0.26 -4.69
CA ARG A 63 -0.22 0.09 -6.06
C ARG A 63 0.69 -0.99 -6.62
N ASP A 64 0.37 -1.44 -7.82
CA ASP A 64 1.18 -2.45 -8.50
C ASP A 64 2.60 -1.93 -8.76
N GLY A 65 3.60 -2.78 -8.53
CA GLY A 65 5.01 -2.40 -8.62
C GLY A 65 5.52 -1.50 -7.48
N TRP A 66 4.77 -1.29 -6.40
CA TRP A 66 5.19 -0.48 -5.25
C TRP A 66 5.03 -1.24 -3.93
N LEU A 67 6.00 -1.05 -3.04
CA LEU A 67 5.96 -1.47 -1.65
C LEU A 67 5.68 -0.25 -0.78
N LEU A 68 4.53 -0.22 -0.11
CA LEU A 68 4.07 0.91 0.70
C LEU A 68 4.16 0.55 2.19
N ALA A 69 4.66 1.47 3.01
CA ALA A 69 4.81 1.31 4.45
C ALA A 69 4.24 2.53 5.22
N PRO A 70 3.28 2.31 6.15
CA PRO A 70 2.52 1.07 6.32
C PRO A 70 1.61 0.80 5.10
N ASN A 71 1.39 -0.48 4.79
CA ASN A 71 0.45 -0.90 3.73
C ASN A 71 -1.01 -0.93 4.22
N PHE A 72 -1.23 -0.94 5.53
CA PHE A 72 -2.54 -0.80 6.13
C PHE A 72 -2.48 -0.08 7.48
N ILE A 73 -3.60 0.52 7.86
CA ILE A 73 -3.80 1.16 9.15
C ILE A 73 -5.22 0.85 9.66
N THR A 74 -5.43 1.02 10.95
CA THR A 74 -6.75 1.00 11.56
C THR A 74 -7.17 2.44 11.85
N ALA A 75 -8.31 2.87 11.31
CA ALA A 75 -8.84 4.21 11.52
C ALA A 75 -9.03 4.49 13.02
N SER A 76 -8.51 5.63 13.47
CA SER A 76 -8.61 6.10 14.85
C SER A 76 -8.88 7.60 14.88
N ASP A 77 -9.61 8.05 15.89
CA ASP A 77 -9.95 9.45 16.14
C ASP A 77 -8.75 10.40 16.23
N SER A 78 -7.56 9.87 16.54
CA SER A 78 -6.31 10.64 16.62
C SER A 78 -5.58 10.78 15.28
N GLN A 79 -6.05 10.16 14.20
CA GLN A 79 -5.34 10.04 12.92
C GLN A 79 -5.98 10.88 11.81
N SER A 80 -5.77 12.19 11.83
CA SER A 80 -6.31 13.09 10.80
C SER A 80 -5.37 13.28 9.60
N ASN A 81 -4.05 13.12 9.81
CA ASN A 81 -3.02 13.29 8.79
C ASN A 81 -2.00 12.14 8.81
N ILE A 82 -1.84 11.46 7.67
CA ILE A 82 -1.07 10.23 7.55
C ILE A 82 -0.03 10.37 6.45
N ILE A 83 1.18 9.91 6.70
CA ILE A 83 2.23 9.83 5.69
C ILE A 83 2.56 8.36 5.46
N ILE A 84 2.42 7.92 4.21
CA ILE A 84 2.80 6.58 3.76
C ILE A 84 4.05 6.76 2.90
N ILE A 85 5.08 5.96 3.18
CA ILE A 85 6.30 5.97 2.40
C ILE A 85 6.30 4.74 1.49
N GLY A 86 6.44 4.98 0.20
CA GLY A 86 6.52 3.96 -0.83
C GLY A 86 7.90 3.89 -1.46
N HIS A 87 8.30 2.70 -1.87
CA HIS A 87 9.41 2.51 -2.79
C HIS A 87 8.96 1.59 -3.93
N GLU A 88 9.55 1.76 -5.11
CA GLU A 88 9.31 0.85 -6.22
C GLU A 88 9.76 -0.55 -5.80
N LYS A 89 8.91 -1.54 -6.07
CA LYS A 89 9.25 -2.94 -5.92
C LYS A 89 10.34 -3.21 -6.96
N ASN A 90 11.60 -3.08 -6.55
CA ASN A 90 12.72 -3.58 -7.33
C ASN A 90 12.58 -5.10 -7.38
N GLU A 91 11.79 -5.62 -8.32
CA GLU A 91 12.09 -6.95 -8.82
C GLU A 91 13.25 -6.72 -9.79
N PRO A 92 14.50 -7.07 -9.43
CA PRO A 92 15.35 -7.56 -10.48
C PRO A 92 14.54 -8.72 -11.05
N PHE A 93 13.94 -8.52 -12.23
CA PHE A 93 13.77 -9.67 -13.09
C PHE A 93 15.14 -10.35 -13.03
N MET A 94 15.18 -11.57 -12.51
CA MET A 94 16.35 -12.38 -12.74
C MET A 94 16.52 -12.34 -14.26
N GLN A 95 17.45 -11.55 -14.75
CA GLN A 95 18.27 -12.04 -15.83
C GLN A 95 18.98 -13.22 -15.21
N LEU A 96 18.29 -14.37 -15.18
CA LEU A 96 18.92 -15.55 -15.70
C LEU A 96 19.29 -15.14 -17.12
N SER A 97 20.43 -14.44 -17.25
CA SER A 97 21.30 -14.63 -18.39
C SER A 97 21.33 -16.14 -18.49
N GLY A 98 20.57 -16.66 -19.45
CA GLY A 98 20.52 -18.07 -19.74
C GLY A 98 21.96 -18.43 -20.06
N GLY A 99 22.68 -18.82 -19.00
CA GLY A 99 23.98 -19.42 -19.12
C GLY A 99 23.74 -20.53 -20.11
N HIS A 100 24.39 -20.38 -21.27
CA HIS A 100 24.45 -21.36 -22.34
C HIS A 100 23.95 -22.71 -21.85
N SER A 101 22.77 -23.11 -22.31
CA SER A 101 22.34 -24.48 -22.19
C SER A 101 23.30 -25.32 -23.03
N TYR A 102 24.45 -25.66 -22.46
CA TYR A 102 25.26 -26.75 -22.94
C TYR A 102 24.46 -28.00 -22.60
N SER A 103 23.67 -28.47 -23.56
CA SER A 103 23.25 -29.86 -23.59
C SER A 103 24.52 -30.71 -23.72
N MET A 104 25.12 -31.09 -22.59
CA MET A 104 26.11 -32.16 -22.59
C MET A 104 25.34 -33.46 -22.75
N ALA A 105 25.23 -33.89 -24.01
CA ALA A 105 24.78 -35.23 -24.33
C ALA A 105 25.74 -36.24 -23.68
N LEU A 106 25.25 -37.03 -22.72
CA LEU A 106 25.94 -38.23 -22.29
C LEU A 106 25.83 -39.25 -23.44
N ARG A 107 26.90 -39.43 -24.22
CA ARG A 107 27.05 -40.59 -25.09
C ARG A 107 27.20 -41.81 -24.16
N ASN A 108 26.23 -42.70 -24.20
CA ASN A 108 26.37 -44.05 -23.67
C ASN A 108 26.98 -44.92 -24.78
N ASP A 109 28.29 -45.11 -24.77
CA ASP A 109 28.95 -46.11 -25.59
C ASP A 109 29.03 -47.44 -24.84
N GLY A 110 28.09 -48.34 -25.19
CA GLY A 110 28.28 -49.81 -25.21
C GLY A 110 28.51 -50.51 -23.89
#